data_AF-A0A359F0C8-F1
#
_entry.id   AF-A0A359F0C8-F1
#
_cell.length_a   1.000
_cell.length_b   1.000
_cell.length_c   1.000
_cell.angle_alpha   90.00
_cell.angle_beta   90.00
_cell.angle_gamma   90.00
#
_symmetry.space_group_name_H-M   'P 1'
#
loop_
_entity.id
_entity.type
_entity.pdbx_description
1 polymer ?
#
loop_
_entity_poly.entity_id
_entity_poly.type
_entity_poly.pdbx_seq_one_letter_code
_entity_poly.pdbx_strand_id
1 'polypeptide(L)'
;MAKAPVLTPQSVDFPQWYQDVLNKAELADNGPVRGTMVIRPYAFAIWERMQAAVDERIKEAGAENAYFPMFIPESYLTREAEHVEGFSPELAIVTIAGGKTLEEPIVVRPTSETVVGEYMAKWVQSYRDLPLLLNLWNNVVRWEKRPRIFLRTTEFLWQEG
;
A
#
# COMPACT_ATOMS: atom_id res chain seq x y z
N MET A 1 6.82 -14.43 44.74
CA MET A 1 5.70 -14.32 43.78
C MET A 1 6.28 -14.34 42.38
N ALA A 2 5.76 -15.17 41.47
CA ALA A 2 6.24 -15.18 40.09
C ALA A 2 5.97 -13.81 39.45
N LYS A 3 6.98 -13.25 38.76
CA LYS A 3 6.88 -11.95 38.11
C LYS A 3 5.83 -12.06 36.99
N ALA A 4 4.85 -11.17 36.97
CA ALA A 4 3.83 -11.18 35.92
C ALA A 4 4.51 -11.08 34.54
N PRO A 5 4.05 -11.85 33.54
CA PRO A 5 4.69 -11.88 32.24
C PRO A 5 4.57 -10.52 31.55
N VAL A 6 5.66 -10.09 30.91
CA VAL A 6 5.72 -8.82 30.18
C VAL A 6 4.84 -8.86 28.93
N LEU A 7 4.51 -10.03 28.40
CA LEU A 7 3.61 -10.19 27.25
C LEU A 7 2.56 -11.23 27.57
N THR A 8 1.35 -11.06 27.03
CA THR A 8 0.34 -12.12 27.04
C THR A 8 0.88 -13.36 26.31
N PRO A 9 0.78 -14.59 26.86
CA PRO A 9 1.24 -15.77 26.15
C PRO A 9 0.46 -15.98 24.84
N GLN A 10 1.18 -16.25 23.73
CA GLN A 10 0.57 -16.50 22.41
C GLN A 10 -0.49 -17.61 22.43
N SER A 11 -0.26 -18.67 23.22
CA SER A 11 -1.17 -19.81 23.34
C SER A 11 -2.46 -19.51 24.10
N VAL A 12 -2.52 -18.39 24.82
CA VAL A 12 -3.69 -17.97 25.62
C VAL A 12 -4.53 -16.96 24.85
N ASP A 13 -3.89 -15.90 24.34
CA ASP A 13 -4.57 -14.86 23.55
C ASP A 13 -3.57 -14.23 22.56
N PHE A 14 -3.58 -14.76 21.34
CA PHE A 14 -2.70 -14.31 20.27
C PHE A 14 -2.99 -12.87 19.81
N PRO A 15 -4.27 -12.45 19.61
CA PRO A 15 -4.59 -11.05 19.34
C PRO A 15 -4.01 -10.08 20.37
N GLN A 16 -4.15 -10.37 21.67
CA GLN A 16 -3.61 -9.50 22.71
C GLN A 16 -2.08 -9.54 22.74
N TRP A 17 -1.46 -10.71 22.59
CA TRP A 17 -0.01 -10.81 22.46
C TRP A 17 0.54 -9.95 21.31
N TYR A 18 -0.12 -9.95 20.16
CA TYR A 18 0.30 -9.15 19.01
C TYR A 18 0.25 -7.66 19.33
N GLN A 19 -0.83 -7.18 19.96
CA GLN A 19 -0.93 -5.79 20.41
C GLN A 19 0.12 -5.46 21.49
N ASP A 20 0.38 -6.37 22.42
CA ASP A 20 1.41 -6.18 23.44
C ASP A 20 2.79 -5.99 22.82
N VAL A 21 3.13 -6.80 21.80
CA VAL A 21 4.40 -6.67 21.07
C VAL A 21 4.49 -5.34 20.35
N LEU A 22 3.47 -4.96 19.58
CA LEU A 22 3.45 -3.69 18.84
C LEU A 22 3.70 -2.49 19.76
N ASN A 23 2.98 -2.45 20.89
CA ASN A 23 3.04 -1.35 21.84
C ASN A 23 4.35 -1.34 22.63
N LYS A 24 4.78 -2.49 23.18
CA LYS A 24 5.95 -2.55 24.07
C LYS A 24 7.27 -2.47 23.32
N ALA A 25 7.30 -2.90 22.07
CA ALA A 25 8.45 -2.73 21.18
C ALA A 25 8.38 -1.42 20.40
N GLU A 26 7.39 -0.56 20.63
CA GLU A 26 7.32 0.77 20.03
C GLU A 26 7.34 0.73 18.49
N LEU A 27 6.57 -0.19 17.90
CA LEU A 27 6.61 -0.46 16.46
C LEU A 27 5.71 0.49 15.66
N ALA A 28 4.47 0.69 16.09
CA ALA A 28 3.54 1.59 15.43
C ALA A 28 2.43 2.02 16.38
N ASP A 29 1.89 3.22 16.13
CA ASP A 29 0.71 3.75 16.79
C ASP A 29 -0.47 3.77 15.81
N ASN A 30 -1.70 3.77 16.33
CA ASN A 30 -2.87 4.02 15.49
C ASN A 30 -2.82 5.45 14.95
N GLY A 31 -3.08 5.61 13.65
CA GLY A 31 -3.17 6.92 13.03
C GLY A 31 -4.47 7.65 13.39
N PRO A 32 -4.57 8.95 13.08
CA PRO A 32 -5.75 9.77 13.38
C PRO A 32 -6.96 9.41 12.52
N VAL A 33 -6.75 8.72 11.39
CA VAL A 33 -7.80 8.24 10.50
C VAL A 33 -7.98 6.74 10.73
N ARG A 34 -9.23 6.27 10.67
CA ARG A 34 -9.57 4.87 10.89
C ARG A 34 -8.75 3.95 9.98
N GLY A 35 -8.03 3.03 10.62
CA GLY A 35 -7.25 2.01 9.93
C GLY A 35 -5.92 2.48 9.36
N THR A 36 -5.51 3.74 9.57
CA THR A 36 -4.14 4.17 9.30
C THR A 36 -3.24 3.92 10.51
N MET A 37 -1.93 3.97 10.30
CA MET A 37 -0.93 3.76 11.33
C MET A 37 0.21 4.77 11.20
N VAL A 38 0.83 5.12 12.31
CA VAL A 38 2.13 5.83 12.34
C VAL A 38 3.20 4.78 12.61
N ILE A 39 4.01 4.46 11.60
CA ILE A 39 5.10 3.50 11.74
C ILE A 39 6.26 4.20 12.44
N ARG A 40 6.66 3.70 13.61
CA ARG A 40 7.75 4.29 14.40
C ARG A 40 9.11 3.87 13.83
N PRO A 41 10.21 4.59 14.16
CA PRO A 41 11.52 4.33 13.58
C PRO A 41 12.01 2.89 13.68
N TYR A 42 11.70 2.18 14.77
CA TYR A 42 12.14 0.80 14.93
C TYR A 42 11.49 -0.15 13.90
N ALA A 43 10.18 -0.03 13.67
CA ALA A 43 9.50 -0.80 12.63
C ALA A 43 9.84 -0.31 11.23
N PHE A 44 9.99 1.00 11.04
CA PHE A 44 10.36 1.55 9.74
C PHE A 44 11.75 1.09 9.30
N ALA A 45 12.69 0.94 10.22
CA ALA A 45 14.00 0.35 9.93
C ALA A 45 13.93 -1.12 9.45
N ILE A 46 12.90 -1.87 9.85
CA ILE A 46 12.63 -3.21 9.32
C ILE A 46 12.18 -3.10 7.86
N TRP A 47 11.26 -2.18 7.58
CA TRP A 47 10.80 -1.87 6.22
C TRP A 47 11.96 -1.46 5.31
N GLU A 48 12.83 -0.54 5.74
CA GLU A 48 14.00 -0.08 4.97
C GLU A 48 14.94 -1.25 4.61
N ARG A 49 15.17 -2.18 5.54
CA ARG A 49 16.01 -3.36 5.30
C ARG A 49 15.36 -4.34 4.33
N MET A 50 14.05 -4.57 4.47
CA MET A 50 13.30 -5.40 3.53
C MET A 50 13.30 -4.78 2.13
N GLN A 51 13.05 -3.48 2.04
CA GLN A 51 13.06 -2.73 0.81
C GLN A 51 14.41 -2.86 0.11
N ALA A 52 15.52 -2.56 0.80
CA ALA A 52 16.86 -2.65 0.22
C ALA A 52 17.17 -4.05 -0.33
N ALA A 53 16.87 -5.11 0.44
CA ALA A 53 17.16 -6.48 0.04
C ALA A 53 16.28 -6.98 -1.12
N VAL A 54 15.02 -6.54 -1.18
CA VAL A 54 14.10 -6.91 -2.27
C VAL A 54 14.42 -6.09 -3.53
N ASP A 55 14.72 -4.81 -3.38
CA ASP A 55 15.07 -3.90 -4.47
C ASP A 55 16.33 -4.35 -5.21
N GLU A 56 17.35 -4.81 -4.47
CA GLU A 56 18.55 -5.42 -5.04
C GLU A 56 18.20 -6.61 -5.95
N ARG A 57 17.38 -7.54 -5.47
CA ARG A 57 16.96 -8.74 -6.22
C ARG A 57 16.10 -8.42 -7.43
N ILE A 58 15.21 -7.42 -7.31
CA ILE A 58 14.37 -6.94 -8.42
C ILE A 58 15.25 -6.35 -9.53
N LYS A 59 16.26 -5.57 -9.16
CA LYS A 59 17.24 -5.00 -10.12
C LYS A 59 18.12 -6.07 -10.75
N GLU A 60 18.55 -7.08 -9.98
CA GLU A 60 19.25 -8.26 -10.53
C GLU A 60 18.40 -9.02 -11.55
N ALA A 61 17.07 -9.01 -11.38
CA ALA A 61 16.12 -9.58 -12.34
C ALA A 61 15.86 -8.70 -13.57
N GLY A 62 16.48 -7.52 -13.67
CA GLY A 62 16.40 -6.61 -14.82
C GLY A 62 15.23 -5.63 -14.79
N ALA A 63 14.49 -5.54 -13.68
CA ALA A 63 13.43 -4.55 -13.53
C ALA A 63 13.97 -3.18 -13.08
N GLU A 64 13.33 -2.12 -13.55
CA GLU A 64 13.68 -0.74 -13.24
C GLU A 64 12.62 -0.09 -12.35
N ASN A 65 13.08 0.67 -11.34
CA ASN A 65 12.17 1.41 -10.48
C ASN A 65 11.55 2.60 -11.22
N ALA A 66 10.23 2.73 -11.13
CA ALA A 66 9.48 3.86 -11.63
C ALA A 66 8.53 4.39 -10.55
N TYR A 67 7.99 5.59 -10.78
CA TYR A 67 6.97 6.18 -9.93
C TYR A 67 5.81 6.68 -10.77
N PHE A 68 4.61 6.26 -10.38
CA PHE A 68 3.36 6.72 -10.97
C PHE A 68 2.57 7.53 -9.94
N PRO A 69 1.76 8.52 -10.38
CA PRO A 69 0.96 9.34 -9.47
C PRO A 69 0.01 8.52 -8.59
N MET A 70 -0.20 8.98 -7.37
CA MET A 70 -1.19 8.41 -6.44
C MET A 70 -2.63 8.60 -6.91
N PHE A 71 -2.88 9.67 -7.66
CA PHE A 71 -4.21 10.07 -8.09
C PHE A 71 -4.50 9.55 -9.50
N ILE A 72 -5.55 8.76 -9.62
CA ILE A 72 -5.98 8.10 -10.87
C ILE A 72 -7.36 8.66 -11.26
N PRO A 73 -7.58 9.11 -12.51
CA PRO A 73 -8.92 9.50 -12.96
C PRO A 73 -9.90 8.35 -12.80
N GLU A 74 -11.13 8.61 -12.33
CA GLU A 74 -12.14 7.56 -12.17
C GLU A 74 -12.42 6.81 -13.49
N SER A 75 -12.37 7.52 -14.63
CA SER A 75 -12.51 6.93 -15.97
C SER A 75 -11.49 5.84 -16.29
N TYR A 76 -10.32 5.83 -15.67
CA TYR A 76 -9.29 4.82 -15.91
C TYR A 76 -9.68 3.49 -15.27
N LEU A 77 -10.33 3.53 -14.11
CA LEU A 77 -10.79 2.32 -13.43
C LEU A 77 -11.99 1.72 -14.16
N THR A 78 -12.95 2.53 -14.59
CA THR A 78 -14.17 2.02 -15.26
C THR A 78 -13.92 1.31 -16.59
N ARG A 79 -12.77 1.54 -17.24
CA ARG A 79 -12.34 0.81 -18.44
C ARG A 79 -12.05 -0.67 -18.18
N GLU A 80 -11.69 -1.01 -16.95
CA GLU A 80 -11.39 -2.38 -16.49
C GLU A 80 -12.52 -2.89 -15.58
N ALA A 81 -13.70 -3.15 -16.16
CA ALA A 81 -14.92 -3.48 -15.40
C ALA A 81 -14.74 -4.64 -14.40
N GLU A 82 -13.96 -5.65 -14.76
CA GLU A 82 -13.66 -6.80 -13.88
C GLU A 82 -12.78 -6.39 -12.69
N HIS A 83 -11.86 -5.43 -12.85
CA HIS A 83 -11.06 -4.89 -11.75
C HIS A 83 -11.93 -4.03 -10.81
N VAL A 84 -12.87 -3.25 -11.36
CA VAL A 84 -13.71 -2.34 -10.57
C VAL A 84 -14.61 -3.07 -9.60
N GLU A 85 -15.22 -4.20 -9.98
CA GLU A 85 -16.10 -4.95 -9.09
C GLU A 85 -15.39 -5.45 -7.83
N GLY A 86 -14.09 -5.76 -7.92
CA GLY A 86 -13.26 -6.17 -6.78
C GLY A 86 -12.87 -5.03 -5.84
N PHE A 87 -12.68 -3.81 -6.37
CA PHE A 87 -12.21 -2.65 -5.59
C PHE A 87 -13.31 -1.69 -5.14
N SER A 88 -14.49 -1.72 -5.78
CA SER A 88 -15.57 -0.75 -5.62
C SER A 88 -15.94 -0.40 -4.16
N PRO A 89 -16.07 -1.35 -3.20
CA PRO A 89 -16.39 -0.98 -1.82
C PRO A 89 -15.21 -0.39 -1.02
N GLU A 90 -14.00 -0.38 -1.57
CA GLU A 90 -12.75 -0.01 -0.89
C GLU A 90 -12.07 1.24 -1.48
N LEU A 91 -12.70 1.96 -2.42
CA LEU A 91 -12.10 3.15 -3.04
C LEU A 91 -12.23 4.40 -2.16
N ALA A 92 -11.12 5.15 -2.05
CA ALA A 92 -11.14 6.52 -1.55
C ALA A 92 -11.21 7.49 -2.75
N ILE A 93 -12.27 8.29 -2.81
CA ILE A 93 -12.56 9.19 -3.95
C ILE A 93 -12.42 10.64 -3.51
N VAL A 94 -11.63 11.41 -4.26
CA VAL A 94 -11.48 12.86 -4.16
C VAL A 94 -12.45 13.51 -5.13
N THR A 95 -13.44 14.21 -4.60
CA THR A 95 -14.43 14.97 -5.38
C THR A 95 -14.25 16.48 -5.27
N ILE A 96 -13.51 16.94 -4.25
CA ILE A 96 -13.22 18.36 -4.00
C ILE A 96 -11.70 18.52 -3.90
N ALA A 97 -11.13 19.41 -4.70
CA ALA A 97 -9.72 19.79 -4.63
C ALA A 97 -9.56 21.30 -4.83
N GLY A 98 -8.62 21.91 -4.09
CA GLY A 98 -8.41 23.36 -4.15
C GLY A 98 -9.65 24.19 -3.80
N GLY A 99 -10.59 23.64 -3.01
CA GLY A 99 -11.84 24.28 -2.63
C GLY A 99 -12.95 24.26 -3.70
N LYS A 100 -12.77 23.52 -4.80
CA LYS A 100 -13.78 23.37 -5.86
C LYS A 100 -14.12 21.90 -6.08
N THR A 101 -15.36 21.64 -6.46
CA THR A 101 -15.77 20.33 -6.97
C THR A 101 -15.07 20.06 -8.29
N LEU A 102 -14.50 18.86 -8.43
CA LEU A 102 -13.83 18.42 -9.65
C LEU A 102 -14.86 18.07 -10.74
N GLU A 103 -14.51 18.31 -12.00
CA GLU A 103 -15.32 17.90 -13.16
C GLU A 103 -15.35 16.36 -13.30
N GLU A 104 -14.20 15.73 -13.05
CA GLU A 104 -14.05 14.28 -12.97
C GLU A 104 -13.53 13.91 -11.57
N PRO A 105 -14.20 12.99 -10.84
CA PRO A 105 -13.67 12.45 -9.60
C PRO A 105 -12.32 11.76 -9.79
N ILE A 106 -11.47 11.88 -8.78
CA ILE A 106 -10.14 11.25 -8.76
C ILE A 106 -10.15 10.17 -7.69
N VAL A 107 -9.60 9.01 -8.01
CA VAL A 107 -9.44 7.90 -7.06
C VAL A 107 -8.01 7.92 -6.51
N VAL A 108 -7.88 7.75 -5.19
CA VAL A 108 -6.59 7.45 -4.56
C VAL A 108 -6.27 5.99 -4.87
N ARG A 109 -5.11 5.73 -5.49
CA ARG A 109 -4.76 4.40 -5.99
C ARG A 109 -5.01 3.28 -4.96
N PRO A 110 -5.87 2.30 -5.25
CA PRO A 110 -5.90 1.03 -4.52
C PRO A 110 -4.81 0.06 -5.02
N THR A 111 -4.36 0.31 -6.25
CA THR A 111 -3.35 -0.39 -7.04
C THR A 111 -3.09 0.43 -8.33
N SER A 112 -1.98 0.22 -9.04
CA SER A 112 -1.55 1.13 -10.13
C SER A 112 -1.73 0.57 -11.56
N GLU A 113 -2.32 -0.61 -11.76
CA GLU A 113 -2.38 -1.31 -13.06
C GLU A 113 -2.99 -0.44 -14.17
N THR A 114 -4.07 0.30 -13.90
CA THR A 114 -4.75 1.10 -14.94
C THR A 114 -3.90 2.29 -15.41
N VAL A 115 -3.22 2.97 -14.48
CA VAL A 115 -2.31 4.07 -14.83
C VAL A 115 -1.01 3.54 -15.45
N VAL A 116 -0.45 2.45 -14.92
CA VAL A 116 0.75 1.82 -15.47
C VAL A 116 0.48 1.34 -16.90
N GLY A 117 -0.63 0.62 -17.13
CA GLY A 117 -1.01 0.10 -18.45
C GLY A 117 -1.18 1.20 -19.51
N GLU A 118 -1.81 2.32 -19.16
CA GLU A 118 -1.96 3.46 -20.07
C GLU A 118 -0.62 4.07 -20.50
N TYR A 119 0.38 4.08 -19.62
CA TYR A 119 1.73 4.58 -19.95
C TYR A 119 2.61 3.53 -20.62
N MET A 120 2.47 2.25 -20.25
CA MET A 120 3.11 1.15 -20.98
C MET A 120 2.68 1.15 -22.45
N ALA A 121 1.39 1.36 -22.73
CA ALA A 121 0.87 1.49 -24.10
C ALA A 121 1.46 2.69 -24.87
N LYS A 122 1.87 3.76 -24.17
CA LYS A 122 2.56 4.91 -24.77
C LYS A 122 4.04 4.65 -24.99
N TRP A 123 4.69 3.90 -24.10
CA TRP A 123 6.13 3.64 -24.18
C TRP A 123 6.48 2.50 -25.15
N VAL A 124 5.66 1.45 -25.21
CA VAL A 124 5.89 0.30 -26.08
C VAL A 124 5.33 0.60 -27.48
N GLN A 125 6.22 0.87 -28.43
CA GLN A 125 5.89 1.16 -29.82
C GLN A 125 6.35 0.05 -30.79
N SER A 126 7.26 -0.82 -30.33
CA SER A 126 7.83 -1.92 -31.10
C SER A 126 8.10 -3.14 -30.20
N TYR A 127 8.24 -4.31 -30.82
CA TYR A 127 8.68 -5.53 -30.12
C TYR A 127 10.07 -5.34 -29.46
N ARG A 128 10.86 -4.37 -29.91
CA ARG A 128 12.18 -4.05 -29.36
C ARG A 128 12.13 -3.32 -28.01
N ASP A 129 10.99 -2.72 -27.67
CA ASP A 129 10.79 -2.04 -26.38
C ASP A 129 10.44 -3.04 -25.27
N LEU A 130 10.40 -4.35 -25.60
CA LEU A 130 10.09 -5.43 -24.68
C LEU A 130 11.33 -6.30 -24.40
N PRO A 131 11.43 -6.88 -23.19
CA PRO A 131 10.49 -6.76 -22.08
C PRO A 131 10.60 -5.40 -21.36
N LEU A 132 9.45 -4.84 -20.98
CA LEU A 132 9.36 -3.68 -20.10
C LEU A 132 9.10 -4.17 -18.68
N LEU A 133 10.12 -4.10 -17.83
CA LEU A 133 10.09 -4.60 -16.46
C LEU A 133 10.15 -3.42 -15.49
N LEU A 134 9.05 -3.14 -14.82
CA LEU A 134 8.92 -1.98 -13.92
C LEU A 134 8.70 -2.44 -12.49
N ASN A 135 9.13 -1.62 -11.54
CA ASN A 135 8.89 -1.81 -10.12
C ASN A 135 8.53 -0.48 -9.46
N LEU A 136 7.57 -0.48 -8.55
CA LEU A 136 7.14 0.69 -7.81
C LEU A 136 7.22 0.40 -6.32
N TRP A 137 7.86 1.32 -5.59
CA TRP A 137 7.79 1.38 -4.13
C TRP A 137 6.89 2.54 -3.74
N ASN A 138 5.75 2.24 -3.12
CA ASN A 138 4.76 3.27 -2.82
C ASN A 138 3.80 2.89 -1.70
N ASN A 139 2.95 3.85 -1.32
CA ASN A 139 1.75 3.60 -0.55
C ASN A 139 0.52 3.41 -1.46
N VAL A 140 -0.48 2.69 -0.97
CA VAL A 140 -1.82 2.59 -1.55
C VAL A 140 -2.89 2.75 -0.48
N VAL A 141 -4.11 3.06 -0.92
CA VAL A 141 -5.27 3.21 -0.03
C VAL A 141 -6.36 2.21 -0.42
N ARG A 142 -6.79 1.40 0.54
CA ARG A 142 -7.94 0.49 0.44
C ARG A 142 -8.80 0.66 1.68
N TRP A 143 -10.04 1.11 1.51
CA TRP A 143 -10.91 1.53 2.62
C TRP A 143 -11.41 0.36 3.48
N GLU A 144 -10.58 -0.03 4.45
CA GLU A 144 -10.74 -1.28 5.17
C GLU A 144 -11.86 -1.27 6.24
N LYS A 145 -12.65 -2.35 6.29
CA LYS A 145 -13.71 -2.54 7.29
C LYS A 145 -13.20 -3.02 8.64
N ARG A 146 -12.14 -3.83 8.72
CA ARG A 146 -11.60 -4.37 9.98
C ARG A 146 -10.06 -4.27 10.00
N PRO A 147 -9.52 -3.06 10.22
CA PRO A 147 -8.09 -2.86 10.17
C PRO A 147 -7.36 -3.51 11.35
N ARG A 148 -6.14 -3.98 11.09
CA ARG A 148 -5.16 -4.52 12.03
C ARG A 148 -3.78 -4.01 11.62
N ILE A 149 -3.08 -3.33 12.53
CA ILE A 149 -1.74 -2.75 12.29
C ILE A 149 -0.82 -3.75 11.59
N PHE A 150 -0.15 -3.29 10.53
CA PHE A 150 0.68 -4.04 9.56
C PHE A 150 -0.02 -5.14 8.76
N LEU A 151 -1.02 -5.85 9.31
CA LEU A 151 -1.65 -6.99 8.63
C LEU A 151 -2.70 -6.56 7.60
N ARG A 152 -3.48 -5.52 7.92
CA ARG A 152 -4.55 -5.00 7.06
C ARG A 152 -4.87 -3.56 7.47
N THR A 153 -4.40 -2.57 6.73
CA THR A 153 -4.60 -1.15 7.07
C THR A 153 -5.22 -0.40 5.89
N THR A 154 -5.86 0.73 6.19
CA THR A 154 -6.50 1.59 5.19
C THR A 154 -5.48 2.17 4.23
N GLU A 155 -4.32 2.53 4.76
CA GLU A 155 -3.14 2.94 4.00
C GLU A 155 -1.99 2.00 4.37
N PHE A 156 -1.21 1.56 3.39
CA PHE A 156 -0.03 0.74 3.65
C PHE A 156 1.05 0.97 2.59
N LEU A 157 2.30 0.75 3.00
CA LEU A 157 3.47 0.71 2.14
C LEU A 157 3.59 -0.67 1.51
N TRP A 158 3.95 -0.70 0.23
CA TRP A 158 4.17 -1.96 -0.48
C TRP A 158 5.15 -1.79 -1.65
N GLN A 159 5.35 -2.91 -2.34
CA GLN A 159 5.97 -2.97 -3.65
C GLN A 159 4.95 -3.57 -4.62
N GLU A 160 4.82 -2.96 -5.80
CA GLU A 160 4.05 -3.50 -6.94
C GLU A 160 4.95 -3.45 -8.18
N GLY A 161 4.94 -4.50 -9.00
CA GLY A 161 5.81 -4.65 -10.17
C GLY A 161 5.12 -5.42 -11.28
#